data_AF-A0A9W3ZR50-F1
#
_entry.id   AF-A0A9W3ZR50-F1
#
_cell.length_a   1.000
_cell.length_b   1.000
_cell.length_c   1.000
_cell.angle_alpha   90.00
_cell.angle_beta   90.00
_cell.angle_gamma   90.00
#
_symmetry.space_group_name_H-M   'P 1'
#
loop_
_entity.id
_entity.type
_entity.pdbx_description
1 polymer ?
#
loop_
_entity_poly.entity_id
_entity_poly.type
_entity_poly.pdbx_seq_one_letter_code
_entity_poly.pdbx_strand_id
1 'polypeptide(L)' 'MLKKLWQVWGERKRFISLLVGVPSYEVYVEHMKKHHPEEEVLCQKQFFAEAQEARFNAKGGKISRCC' A
#
# COMPACT_ATOMS: atom_id res chain seq x y z
N MET A 1 -10.16 30.09 -3.31
CA MET A 1 -10.85 28.94 -3.94
C MET A 1 -9.91 27.93 -4.61
N LEU A 2 -8.75 28.34 -5.16
CA LEU A 2 -7.78 27.42 -5.79
C LEU A 2 -7.09 26.41 -4.86
N LYS A 3 -6.89 26.74 -3.57
CA LYS A 3 -6.27 25.83 -2.60
C LYS A 3 -7.07 24.55 -2.35
N LYS A 4 -8.40 24.63 -2.47
CA LYS A 4 -9.32 23.50 -2.24
C LYS A 4 -9.23 22.47 -3.38
N LEU A 5 -8.98 22.92 -4.61
CA LEU A 5 -8.76 22.05 -5.76
C LEU A 5 -7.45 21.26 -5.61
N TRP A 6 -6.37 21.88 -5.13
CA TRP A 6 -5.11 21.20 -4.85
C TRP A 6 -5.24 20.12 -3.77
N GLN A 7 -6.00 20.42 -2.71
CA GLN A 7 -6.22 19.48 -1.62
C GLN A 7 -7.03 18.25 -2.06
N VAL A 8 -8.05 18.45 -2.90
CA VAL A 8 -8.82 17.35 -3.50
C VAL A 8 -7.96 16.48 -4.42
N TRP A 9 -6.94 17.04 -5.07
CA TRP A 9 -6.02 16.24 -5.89
C TRP A 9 -5.08 15.35 -5.06
N GLY A 10 -4.71 15.77 -3.84
CA GLY A 10 -3.89 14.96 -2.93
C GLY A 10 -4.57 13.67 -2.48
N GLU A 11 -5.84 13.78 -2.04
CA GLU A 11 -6.62 12.67 -1.48
C GLU A 11 -7.02 11.59 -2.52
N ARG A 12 -7.03 11.93 -3.81
CA ARG A 12 -7.44 11.01 -4.89
C ARG A 12 -6.52 9.81 -5.04
N LYS A 13 -5.23 9.94 -4.69
CA LYS A 13 -4.27 8.83 -4.81
C LYS A 13 -4.69 7.63 -3.97
N ARG A 14 -5.19 7.87 -2.75
CA ARG A 14 -5.66 6.83 -1.84
C ARG A 14 -6.89 6.11 -2.40
N PHE A 15 -7.82 6.85 -2.99
CA PHE A 15 -9.00 6.28 -3.60
C PHE A 15 -8.66 5.42 -4.82
N ILE A 16 -7.79 5.91 -5.71
CA ILE A 16 -7.35 5.19 -6.91
C ILE A 16 -6.52 3.95 -6.52
N SER A 17 -5.64 4.05 -5.52
CA SER A 17 -4.82 2.92 -5.07
C SER A 17 -5.67 1.77 -4.52
N LEU A 18 -6.78 2.08 -3.83
CA LEU A 18 -7.77 1.10 -3.40
C LEU A 18 -8.47 0.42 -4.59
N LEU A 19 -8.88 1.20 -5.60
CA LEU A 19 -9.55 0.67 -6.80
C LEU A 19 -8.67 -0.28 -7.62
N VAL A 20 -7.39 0.06 -7.79
CA VAL A 20 -6.43 -0.77 -8.54
C VAL A 20 -5.86 -1.89 -7.65
N GLY A 21 -6.18 -1.89 -6.36
CA GLY A 21 -5.64 -2.85 -5.39
C GLY A 21 -4.11 -2.76 -5.28
N VAL A 22 -3.53 -1.57 -5.46
CA VAL A 22 -2.09 -1.33 -5.29
C VAL A 22 -1.90 -0.72 -3.91
N PRO A 23 -1.12 -1.35 -3.03
CA PRO A 23 -0.89 -0.82 -1.69
C PRO A 23 -0.04 0.46 -1.76
N SER A 24 -0.42 1.49 -0.99
CA SER A 24 0.30 2.77 -0.92
C SER A 24 1.33 2.74 0.21
N TYR A 25 2.59 3.02 -0.12
CA TYR A 25 3.68 3.06 0.85
C TYR A 25 3.49 4.15 1.91
N GLU A 26 2.96 5.32 1.53
CA GLU A 26 2.71 6.43 2.47
C GLU A 26 1.71 6.00 3.57
N VAL A 27 0.63 5.32 3.18
CA VAL A 27 -0.37 4.81 4.11
C VAL A 27 0.22 3.72 5.02
N TYR A 28 1.09 2.87 4.49
CA TYR A 28 1.82 1.87 5.29
C TYR A 28 2.71 2.53 6.35
N VAL A 29 3.50 3.54 5.97
CA VAL A 29 4.38 4.27 6.90
C VAL A 29 3.57 4.97 7.99
N GLU A 30 2.47 5.63 7.63
CA GLU A 30 1.56 6.26 8.61
C GLU A 30 0.95 5.23 9.57
N HIS A 31 0.55 4.06 9.05
CA HIS A 31 0.01 2.98 9.85
C HIS A 31 1.06 2.43 10.84
N MET A 32 2.27 2.11 10.36
CA MET A 32 3.37 1.64 11.20
C MET A 32 3.69 2.65 12.30
N LYS A 33 3.83 3.93 11.96
CA LYS A 33 4.10 4.98 12.96
C LYS A 33 3.00 5.11 14.01
N LYS A 34 1.74 4.84 13.65
CA LYS A 34 0.59 5.00 14.55
C LYS A 34 0.34 3.76 15.42
N HIS A 35 0.57 2.57 14.89
CA HIS A 35 0.16 1.31 15.52
C HIS A 35 1.35 0.44 15.96
N HIS A 36 2.51 0.61 15.33
CA HIS A 36 3.73 -0.16 15.57
C HIS A 36 4.96 0.77 15.69
N PRO A 37 4.96 1.75 16.62
CA PRO A 37 6.05 2.73 16.72
C PRO A 37 7.41 2.12 17.12
N GLU A 38 7.40 0.92 17.72
CA GLU A 38 8.60 0.15 18.08
C GLU A 38 9.19 -0.68 16.95
N GLU A 39 8.47 -0.86 15.83
CA GLU A 39 8.94 -1.66 14.69
C GLU A 39 9.59 -0.77 13.62
N GLU A 40 10.64 -1.28 12.97
CA GLU A 40 11.30 -0.57 11.88
C GLU A 40 10.43 -0.61 10.61
N VAL A 41 10.21 0.56 10.01
CA VAL A 41 9.43 0.69 8.78
C VAL A 41 10.24 0.15 7.62
N LEU A 42 9.69 -0.82 6.88
CA LEU A 42 10.32 -1.40 5.69
C LEU A 42 10.64 -0.32 4.66
N CYS A 43 11.72 -0.51 3.89
CA CYS A 43 11.96 0.36 2.75
C CYS A 43 10.91 0.11 1.65
N GLN A 44 10.67 1.13 0.82
CA GLN A 44 9.66 1.07 -0.26
C GLN A 44 9.82 -0.18 -1.16
N LYS A 45 11.06 -0.54 -1.50
CA LYS A 45 11.34 -1.71 -2.35
C LYS A 45 10.93 -3.02 -1.67
N GLN A 46 11.25 -3.18 -0.39
CA GLN A 46 10.89 -4.37 0.39
C GLN A 46 9.38 -4.48 0.54
N PHE A 47 8.71 -3.38 0.87
CA PHE A 47 7.24 -3.34 0.95
C PHE A 47 6.57 -3.84 -0.33
N PHE A 48 7.03 -3.38 -1.51
CA PHE A 48 6.47 -3.85 -2.78
C PHE A 48 6.83 -5.29 -3.10
N ALA A 49 8.06 -5.73 -2.79
CA ALA A 49 8.47 -7.11 -2.99
C ALA A 49 7.64 -8.07 -2.14
N GLU A 50 7.44 -7.77 -0.85
CA GLU A 50 6.60 -8.57 0.06
C GLU A 50 5.13 -8.53 -0.37
N ALA A 51 4.61 -7.39 -0.81
CA ALA A 51 3.25 -7.30 -1.34
C ALA A 51 3.06 -8.14 -2.61
N GLN A 52 4.06 -8.20 -3.49
CA GLN A 52 4.04 -9.06 -4.66
C GLN A 52 4.18 -10.53 -4.27
N GLU A 53 5.07 -10.85 -3.33
CA GLU A 53 5.26 -12.21 -2.84
C GLU A 53 3.99 -12.74 -2.17
N ALA A 54 3.32 -11.94 -1.34
CA ALA A 54 2.04 -12.31 -0.72
C ALA A 54 0.93 -12.56 -1.76
N ARG A 55 0.94 -11.81 -2.88
CA ARG A 55 -0.08 -11.95 -3.94
C ARG A 55 0.21 -13.09 -4.91
N PHE A 56 1.47 -13.33 -5.26
CA PHE A 56 1.86 -14.24 -6.33
C PHE A 56 2.56 -15.52 -5.83
N ASN A 57 3.21 -15.47 -4.68
CA ASN A 57 4.06 -16.53 -4.13
C ASN A 57 3.57 -17.09 -2.78
N ALA A 58 2.31 -16.86 -2.39
CA ALA A 58 1.74 -17.40 -1.15
C ALA A 58 2.08 -18.90 -1.00
N LYS A 59 2.88 -19.21 0.04
CA LYS A 59 3.45 -20.52 0.43
C LYS A 59 2.90 -21.71 -0.38
N GLY A 60 3.60 -22.09 -1.45
CA GLY A 60 3.31 -23.31 -2.20
C GLY A 60 3.22 -23.18 -3.73
N GLY A 61 3.57 -22.04 -4.32
CA GLY A 61 3.65 -21.88 -5.79
C GLY A 61 2.30 -22.02 -6.52
N LYS A 62 1.19 -22.02 -5.78
CA LYS A 62 -0.16 -21.99 -6.33
C LYS A 62 -0.66 -20.57 -6.16
N ILE A 63 -0.62 -19.78 -7.23
CA ILE A 63 -1.56 -18.66 -7.37
C ILE A 63 -2.92 -19.27 -7.02
N SER A 64 -3.57 -18.80 -5.96
CA SER A 64 -4.95 -19.16 -5.66
C SER A 64 -5.83 -18.52 -6.73
N ARG A 65 -5.78 -19.09 -7.94
CA ARG A 65 -6.78 -18.90 -8.97
C ARG A 65 -8.06 -19.50 -8.40
N CYS A 66 -8.87 -18.67 -7.75
CA CYS A 66 -10.29 -18.93 -7.68
C CYS A 66 -10.82 -18.69 -9.11
N CYS A 67 -10.71 -19.73 -9.94
CA CYS A 67 -11.58 -19.98 -11.06
C CYS A 67 -12.36 -21.24 -10.70
#